data_AF-A0A7C4D630-F1
#
_entry.id   AF-A0A7C4D630-F1
#
_cell.length_a   1.000
_cell.length_b   1.000
_cell.length_c   1.000
_cell.angle_alpha   90.00
_cell.angle_beta   90.00
_cell.angle_gamma   90.00
#
_symmetry.space_group_name_H-M   'P 1'
#
loop_
_entity.id
_entity.type
_entity.pdbx_description
1 polymer ?
#
loop_
_entity_poly.entity_id
_entity_poly.type
_entity_poly.pdbx_seq_one_letter_code
_entity_poly.pdbx_strand_id
1 'polypeptide(L)' 'MASGSFRTLLPPKARVGRPKADDRGTINGVLYVLTTGCRWMDMPIRYSSYKTA' A
#
# COMPACT_ATOMS: atom_id res chain seq x y z
N MET A 1 -20.59 -0.30 -19.59
CA MET A 1 -20.40 0.23 -18.22
C MET A 1 -18.93 0.55 -18.07
N ALA A 2 -18.57 1.84 -17.97
CA ALA A 2 -17.17 2.24 -17.83
C ALA A 2 -16.65 1.71 -16.48
N SER A 3 -15.78 0.71 -16.53
CA SER A 3 -14.95 0.34 -15.39
C SER A 3 -14.06 1.54 -15.09
N GLY A 4 -14.51 2.43 -14.20
CA GLY A 4 -13.76 3.61 -13.79
C GLY A 4 -12.46 3.14 -13.15
N SER A 5 -11.34 3.32 -13.86
CA SER A 5 -10.03 3.01 -13.31
C SER A 5 -9.75 3.99 -12.18
N PHE A 6 -9.79 3.54 -10.92
CA PHE A 6 -9.47 4.36 -9.74
C PHE A 6 -8.12 5.09 -9.84
N ARG A 7 -7.24 4.66 -10.76
CA ARG A 7 -6.00 5.35 -11.09
C ARG A 7 -6.17 6.81 -11.48
N THR A 8 -7.31 7.20 -12.05
CA THR A 8 -7.56 8.61 -12.41
C THR A 8 -7.94 9.49 -11.21
N LEU A 9 -8.34 8.88 -10.09
CA LEU A 9 -8.69 9.58 -8.85
C LEU A 9 -7.50 9.70 -7.89
N LEU A 10 -6.42 8.96 -8.15
CA LEU A 10 -5.21 9.04 -7.34
C LEU A 10 -4.39 10.26 -7.75
N PRO A 11 -3.72 10.91 -6.78
CA PRO A 11 -2.78 11.97 -7.11
C PRO A 11 -1.69 11.44 -8.06
N PRO A 12 -1.23 12.28 -9.00
CA PRO A 12 -0.18 11.88 -9.92
C PRO A 12 1.10 11.51 -9.16
N LYS A 13 1.92 10.63 -9.74
CA LYS A 13 3.21 10.25 -9.15
C LYS A 13 4.07 11.50 -8.97
N ALA A 14 4.72 11.60 -7.81
CA ALA A 14 5.69 12.65 -7.56
C ALA A 14 6.84 12.58 -8.59
N ARG A 15 7.31 13.75 -9.04
CA ARG A 15 8.42 13.86 -10.00
C ARG A 15 9.78 13.49 -9.37
N VAL A 16 9.89 13.64 -8.06
CA VAL A 16 11.12 13.39 -7.29
C VAL A 16 10.79 12.65 -6.00
N GLY A 17 11.82 12.04 -5.39
CA GLY A 17 11.71 11.30 -4.14
C GLY A 17 11.36 9.82 -4.36
N ARG A 18 11.10 9.12 -3.24
CA ARG A 18 10.80 7.70 -3.26
C ARG A 18 9.46 7.43 -3.96
N PRO A 19 9.38 6.47 -4.88
CA PRO A 19 8.11 6.07 -5.46
C PRO A 19 7.09 5.63 -4.40
N LYS A 20 5.82 5.99 -4.58
CA LYS A 20 4.72 5.46 -3.75
C LYS A 20 4.73 3.93 -3.79
N ALA A 21 4.49 3.31 -2.63
CA ALA A 21 4.22 1.88 -2.53
C ALA A 21 2.91 1.53 -3.26
N ASP A 22 2.72 0.23 -3.55
CA ASP A 22 1.45 -0.24 -4.11
C ASP A 22 0.30 0.04 -3.14
N ASP A 23 -0.71 0.77 -3.60
CA ASP A 23 -1.80 1.23 -2.74
C ASP A 23 -2.61 0.04 -2.20
N ARG A 24 -2.86 -0.98 -3.03
CA ARG A 24 -3.66 -2.16 -2.63
C ARG A 24 -2.89 -3.04 -1.65
N GLY A 25 -1.62 -3.29 -1.89
CA GLY A 25 -0.73 -3.99 -0.97
C GLY A 25 -0.67 -3.29 0.39
N THR A 26 -0.52 -1.97 0.39
CA THR A 26 -0.46 -1.16 1.61
C THR A 26 -1.73 -1.30 2.44
N ILE A 27 -2.91 -1.15 1.82
CA ILE A 27 -4.21 -1.31 2.51
C ILE A 27 -4.38 -2.74 3.03
N ASN A 28 -4.05 -3.75 2.24
CA ASN A 28 -4.12 -5.14 2.68
C ASN A 28 -3.19 -5.41 3.88
N GLY A 29 -2.03 -4.77 3.92
CA GLY A 29 -1.10 -4.85 5.04
C GLY A 29 -1.66 -4.23 6.33
N VAL A 30 -2.25 -3.04 6.22
CA VAL A 30 -2.95 -2.39 7.34
C VAL A 30 -4.05 -3.30 7.89
N LEU A 31 -4.89 -3.85 7.00
CA LEU A 31 -5.98 -4.76 7.40
C LEU A 31 -5.44 -6.03 8.07
N TYR A 32 -4.34 -6.59 7.57
CA TYR A 32 -3.71 -7.77 8.17
C TYR A 32 -3.23 -7.49 9.60
N VAL A 33 -2.52 -6.38 9.81
CA VAL A 33 -2.03 -5.96 11.14
C VAL A 33 -3.19 -5.73 12.10
N LEU A 34 -4.24 -5.02 11.66
CA LEU A 34 -5.42 -4.76 12.49
C LEU A 34 -6.22 -6.02 12.83
N THR A 35 -6.26 -7.00 11.91
CA THR A 35 -7.01 -8.25 12.10
C THR A 35 -6.25 -9.25 12.99
N THR A 36 -4.93 -9.32 12.85
CA THR A 36 -4.09 -10.29 13.57
C THR A 36 -3.52 -9.74 14.88
N GLY A 37 -3.44 -8.42 15.03
CA GLY A 37 -2.74 -7.75 16.13
C GLY A 37 -1.22 -7.91 16.09
N CYS A 38 -0.64 -8.44 15.00
CA CYS A 38 0.80 -8.61 14.89
C CYS A 38 1.53 -7.26 14.77
N ARG A 39 2.83 -7.22 15.05
CA ARG A 39 3.63 -6.02 14.79
C ARG A 39 3.79 -5.84 13.29
N TRP A 40 4.03 -4.61 12.86
CA TRP A 40 4.30 -4.30 11.44
C TRP A 40 5.48 -5.09 10.84
N MET A 41 6.51 -5.38 11.63
CA MET A 41 7.67 -6.19 11.19
C MET A 41 7.32 -7.66 10.94
N ASP A 42 6.28 -8.16 11.62
CA ASP A 42 5.83 -9.56 11.52
C ASP A 42 4.85 -9.77 10.35
N MET A 43 4.44 -8.68 9.67
CA MET A 43 3.53 -8.74 8.54
C MET A 43 4.20 -9.38 7.31
N PRO A 44 3.48 -10.21 6.52
CA PRO A 44 3.98 -10.75 5.27
C PRO A 44 4.47 -9.67 4.28
N ILE A 45 5.69 -9.85 3.75
CA ILE A 45 6.36 -8.94 2.79
C ILE A 45 5.52 -8.68 1.53
N ARG A 46 4.64 -9.61 1.16
CA ARG A 46 3.72 -9.47 0.00
C ARG A 46 2.76 -8.28 0.09
N TYR A 47 2.51 -7.74 1.28
CA TYR A 47 1.63 -6.59 1.45
C TYR A 47 2.38 -5.27 1.29
N SER A 48 3.51 -5.10 1.98
CA SER A 48 4.44 -3.99 1.78
C SER A 48 5.72 -4.25 2.57
N SER A 49 6.75 -3.45 2.32
CA SER A 49 7.90 -3.37 3.22
C SER A 49 7.47 -2.69 4.52
N TYR A 50 7.76 -3.32 5.66
CA TYR A 50 7.51 -2.73 6.98
C TYR A 50 8.44 -1.53 7.28
N LYS A 51 9.49 -1.34 6.47
CA LYS A 51 10.39 -0.19 6.54
C LYS A 51 10.28 0.69 5.30
N THR A 52 10.33 1.98 5.54
CA THR A 52 10.71 2.98 4.55
C THR A 52 12.21 3.27 4.70
N ALA A 53 13.04 2.70 3.81
CA ALA A 53 14.36 3.25 3.47
C ALA A 53 14.34 4.76 3.17
#